data_AF-A0A5C8BQJ4-F1
#
_entry.id   AF-A0A5C8BQJ4-F1
#
_cell.length_a   1.000
_cell.length_b   1.000
_cell.length_c   1.000
_cell.angle_alpha   90.00
_cell.angle_beta   90.00
_cell.angle_gamma   90.00
#
_symmetry.space_group_name_H-M   'P 1'
#
loop_
_entity.id
_entity.type
_entity.pdbx_description
1 polymer ?
#
loop_
_entity_poly.entity_id
_entity_poly.type
_entity_poly.pdbx_seq_one_letter_code
_entity_poly.pdbx_strand_id
1 'polypeptide(L)'
;KQMALNYGFDISKPAKDSREAIQWVYFAYLAAIKQQNGAAMSIGRVSTFLDIYFERDLRNGTITESEVQELMDHFVMKLRMVRFLRTPEYDQLFSGDPVWVTEAIGGMCEDGRTMVTKNSYRMIHTLYNIGAAPEPNLTVLWSDAMPESFKVFCSQASIDTSSLQYENDDLMRPKFGDDYAIACCVSAMKIGKQMQFFGARANLAKTLLYAINGGRDEKSGAQIAPATFTPITSEYLAYDEVYAKFDQMMDWLAKVYVNSLNVIHYMHDKYSYESLQMALHDKDIYRTLACGIAGLSVCADSLSAIKHAKVKALRNEDGLVYDYEIEGDFPLYGNNDDRVDSLAAELVSTFMSKVRKHPSYRGSVHTQSVLTITSNVVYGKKTGNTPDGRKAGEPFAPGANPMHGRDTNGAIASLSSVAKLPYCDAEDGISYTFAILPNALGKTEQIKADNLAGLMNGYFSDNGHHLNVNVFNRETLLDAMDHPEKYPQLTIRVSGYAVNFIKLTREQQLDVIARTMHTKF
;
A
#
# COMPACT_ATOMS: atom_id res chain seq x y z
N LYS A 1 -1.88 21.08 -25.16
CA LYS A 1 -1.57 21.61 -26.51
C LYS A 1 -0.30 22.47 -26.52
N GLN A 2 -0.27 23.67 -25.93
CA GLN A 2 0.94 24.53 -25.95
C GLN A 2 2.21 23.84 -25.46
N MET A 3 2.11 23.05 -24.38
CA MET A 3 3.24 22.26 -23.88
C MET A 3 3.79 21.30 -24.95
N ALA A 4 2.93 20.52 -25.61
CA ALA A 4 3.35 19.56 -26.63
C ALA A 4 3.93 20.23 -27.89
N LEU A 5 3.39 21.40 -28.27
CA LEU A 5 3.92 22.19 -29.39
C LEU A 5 5.38 22.62 -29.16
N ASN A 6 5.77 22.90 -27.92
CA ASN A 6 7.17 23.21 -27.59
C ASN A 6 8.12 22.02 -27.81
N TYR A 7 7.60 20.79 -27.88
CA TYR A 7 8.34 19.58 -28.25
C TYR A 7 8.16 19.21 -29.74
N GLY A 8 7.52 20.06 -30.54
CA GLY A 8 7.27 19.82 -31.96
C GLY A 8 6.05 18.95 -32.28
N PHE A 9 5.16 18.71 -31.32
CA PHE A 9 3.97 17.86 -31.51
C PHE A 9 2.66 18.67 -31.48
N ASP A 10 1.84 18.51 -32.52
CA ASP A 10 0.45 19.00 -32.54
C ASP A 10 -0.50 17.89 -32.09
N ILE A 11 -0.92 17.98 -30.83
CA ILE A 11 -1.88 17.04 -30.22
C ILE A 11 -3.34 17.52 -30.34
N SER A 12 -3.65 18.41 -31.28
CA SER A 12 -5.04 18.87 -31.52
C SER A 12 -5.92 17.78 -32.12
N LYS A 13 -5.32 16.76 -32.72
CA LYS A 13 -5.99 15.59 -33.30
C LYS A 13 -5.65 14.31 -32.53
N PRO A 14 -6.52 13.28 -32.61
CA PRO A 14 -6.20 11.96 -32.08
C PRO A 14 -4.89 11.41 -32.65
N ALA A 15 -4.17 10.65 -31.84
CA ALA A 15 -2.97 9.94 -32.26
C ALA A 15 -3.26 8.99 -33.43
N LYS A 16 -2.42 9.03 -34.47
CA LYS A 16 -2.61 8.24 -35.69
C LYS A 16 -1.84 6.94 -35.71
N ASP A 17 -0.78 6.80 -34.91
CA ASP A 17 0.16 5.67 -34.88
C ASP A 17 0.64 5.35 -33.46
N SER A 18 1.39 4.26 -33.33
CA SER A 18 1.99 3.74 -32.10
C SER A 18 2.84 4.80 -31.38
N ARG A 19 3.64 5.53 -32.16
CA ARG A 19 4.54 6.56 -31.64
C ARG A 19 3.76 7.76 -31.14
N GLU A 20 2.72 8.17 -31.86
CA GLU A 20 1.83 9.24 -31.41
C GLU A 20 1.01 8.81 -30.18
N ALA A 21 0.47 7.60 -30.15
CA ALA A 21 -0.40 7.16 -29.05
C ALA A 21 0.33 7.20 -27.70
N ILE A 22 1.52 6.58 -27.63
CA ILE A 22 2.34 6.57 -26.41
C ILE A 22 2.80 7.98 -26.02
N GLN A 23 3.15 8.81 -27.00
CA GLN A 23 3.61 10.17 -26.76
C GLN A 23 2.46 11.09 -26.29
N TRP A 24 1.22 10.88 -26.75
CA TRP A 24 0.06 11.70 -26.39
C TRP A 24 -0.40 11.35 -24.97
N VAL A 25 -0.40 10.06 -24.62
CA VAL A 25 -0.60 9.59 -23.24
C VAL A 25 0.45 10.20 -22.32
N TYR A 26 1.72 10.15 -22.71
CA TYR A 26 2.78 10.78 -21.91
C TYR A 26 2.61 12.30 -21.81
N PHE A 27 2.17 13.01 -22.85
CA PHE A 27 1.93 14.45 -22.75
C PHE A 27 0.78 14.81 -21.81
N ALA A 28 -0.28 14.01 -21.76
CA ALA A 28 -1.35 14.20 -20.79
C ALA A 28 -0.81 14.07 -19.35
N TYR A 29 -0.05 13.00 -19.09
CA TYR A 29 0.57 12.77 -17.80
C TYR A 29 1.64 13.82 -17.43
N LEU A 30 2.50 14.19 -18.38
CA LEU A 30 3.53 15.22 -18.22
C LEU A 30 2.91 16.57 -17.84
N ALA A 31 1.74 16.89 -18.38
CA ALA A 31 1.04 18.12 -18.04
C ALA A 31 0.54 18.09 -16.58
N ALA A 32 0.03 16.94 -16.11
CA ALA A 32 -0.39 16.74 -14.73
C ALA A 32 0.78 16.93 -13.75
N ILE A 33 1.91 16.23 -13.94
CA ILE A 33 3.08 16.30 -13.05
C ILE A 33 3.85 17.62 -13.14
N LYS A 34 3.59 18.45 -14.15
CA LYS A 34 4.11 19.82 -14.21
C LYS A 34 3.24 20.83 -13.48
N GLN A 35 1.96 20.53 -13.28
CA GLN A 35 1.01 21.41 -12.60
C GLN A 35 0.86 21.05 -11.13
N GLN A 36 0.88 19.76 -10.80
CA GLN A 36 0.57 19.24 -9.48
C GLN A 36 1.75 18.45 -8.91
N ASN A 37 1.85 18.45 -7.60
CA ASN A 37 2.87 17.74 -6.83
C ASN A 37 2.22 16.81 -5.79
N GLY A 38 1.09 16.18 -6.14
CA GLY A 38 0.42 15.20 -5.30
C GLY A 38 1.40 14.15 -4.77
N ALA A 39 1.11 13.57 -3.61
CA ALA A 39 1.99 12.53 -3.05
C ALA A 39 2.17 11.40 -4.07
N ALA A 40 1.04 10.87 -4.57
CA ALA A 40 0.98 9.93 -5.68
C ALA A 40 0.53 10.61 -6.97
N MET A 41 1.25 10.34 -8.05
CA MET A 41 0.92 10.77 -9.41
C MET A 41 0.86 9.54 -10.32
N SER A 42 -0.18 8.71 -10.15
CA SER A 42 -0.32 7.45 -10.87
C SER A 42 -0.64 7.64 -12.35
N ILE A 43 -0.16 6.73 -13.21
CA ILE A 43 -0.35 6.82 -14.68
C ILE A 43 -1.68 6.18 -15.12
N GLY A 44 -2.20 5.20 -14.37
CA GLY A 44 -3.49 4.57 -14.63
C GLY A 44 -3.36 3.14 -15.12
N ARG A 45 -4.07 2.80 -16.21
CA ARG A 45 -4.06 1.47 -16.86
C ARG A 45 -3.85 1.66 -18.36
N VAL A 46 -2.61 1.94 -18.77
CA VAL A 46 -2.33 2.38 -20.15
C VAL A 46 -1.77 1.28 -21.04
N SER A 47 -1.18 0.24 -20.47
CA SER A 47 -0.48 -0.83 -21.21
C SER A 47 -1.39 -1.53 -22.24
N THR A 48 -2.56 -2.01 -21.82
CA THR A 48 -3.53 -2.67 -22.69
C THR A 48 -4.12 -1.72 -23.73
N PHE A 49 -4.40 -0.46 -23.37
CA PHE A 49 -4.87 0.57 -24.29
C PHE A 49 -3.84 0.85 -25.41
N LEU A 50 -2.56 1.01 -25.05
CA LEU A 50 -1.49 1.27 -26.01
C LEU A 50 -1.28 0.09 -26.97
N ASP A 51 -1.52 -1.15 -26.52
CA ASP A 51 -1.38 -2.33 -27.39
C ASP A 51 -2.35 -2.32 -28.58
N ILE A 52 -3.48 -1.61 -28.49
CA ILE A 52 -4.42 -1.44 -29.62
C ILE A 52 -3.71 -0.79 -30.81
N TYR A 53 -2.88 0.24 -30.55
CA TYR A 53 -2.12 0.93 -31.58
C TYR A 53 -0.93 0.10 -32.06
N PHE A 54 -0.24 -0.56 -31.14
CA PHE A 54 0.93 -1.38 -31.44
C PHE A 54 0.56 -2.58 -32.31
N GLU A 55 -0.47 -3.32 -31.95
CA GLU A 55 -0.92 -4.49 -32.69
C GLU A 55 -1.41 -4.09 -34.10
N ARG A 56 -2.06 -2.93 -34.25
CA ARG A 56 -2.45 -2.41 -35.56
C ARG A 56 -1.24 -2.12 -36.44
N ASP A 57 -0.24 -1.42 -35.91
CA ASP A 57 0.93 -1.02 -36.69
C ASP A 57 1.86 -2.20 -36.98
N LEU A 58 1.97 -3.17 -36.06
CA LEU A 58 2.66 -4.45 -36.27
C LEU A 58 2.02 -5.23 -37.42
N ARG A 59 0.68 -5.32 -37.45
CA ARG A 59 -0.06 -5.99 -38.55
C ARG A 59 0.09 -5.29 -39.88
N ASN A 60 0.19 -3.96 -39.87
CA ASN A 60 0.43 -3.16 -41.07
C ASN A 60 1.90 -3.22 -41.53
N GLY A 61 2.80 -3.82 -40.75
CA GLY A 61 4.23 -3.86 -41.04
C GLY A 61 4.91 -2.50 -40.98
N THR A 62 4.32 -1.52 -40.27
CA THR A 62 4.86 -0.16 -40.15
C THR A 62 5.77 0.03 -38.94
N ILE A 63 5.80 -0.96 -38.06
CA ILE A 63 6.69 -1.04 -36.89
C ILE A 63 7.03 -2.51 -36.62
N THR A 64 8.20 -2.76 -36.05
CA THR A 64 8.65 -4.08 -35.61
C THR A 64 8.47 -4.25 -34.11
N GLU A 65 8.50 -5.51 -33.63
CA GLU A 65 8.41 -5.80 -32.19
C GLU A 65 9.51 -5.10 -31.38
N SER A 66 10.73 -5.05 -31.91
CA SER A 66 11.86 -4.37 -31.25
C SER A 66 11.63 -2.86 -31.14
N GLU A 67 11.07 -2.23 -32.16
CA GLU A 67 10.75 -0.80 -32.15
C GLU A 67 9.59 -0.51 -31.18
N VAL A 68 8.60 -1.40 -31.06
CA VAL A 68 7.54 -1.27 -30.03
C VAL A 68 8.13 -1.36 -28.62
N GLN A 69 9.03 -2.32 -28.37
CA GLN A 69 9.70 -2.43 -27.08
C GLN A 69 10.55 -1.18 -26.79
N GLU A 70 11.27 -0.64 -27.78
CA GLU A 70 12.03 0.60 -27.62
C GLU A 70 11.12 1.79 -27.24
N LEU A 71 9.94 1.92 -27.86
CA LEU A 71 8.96 2.94 -27.48
C LEU A 71 8.53 2.78 -26.02
N MET A 72 8.25 1.55 -25.58
CA MET A 72 7.89 1.25 -24.19
C MET A 72 9.02 1.54 -23.22
N ASP A 73 10.26 1.15 -23.55
CA ASP A 73 11.45 1.43 -22.74
C ASP A 73 11.66 2.95 -22.59
N HIS A 74 11.51 3.72 -23.68
CA HIS A 74 11.59 5.18 -23.64
C HIS A 74 10.48 5.83 -22.80
N PHE A 75 9.26 5.32 -22.90
CA PHE A 75 8.13 5.78 -22.09
C PHE A 75 8.39 5.53 -20.60
N VAL A 76 8.73 4.29 -20.24
CA VAL A 76 9.05 3.89 -18.86
C VAL A 76 10.26 4.66 -18.32
N MET A 77 11.28 4.90 -19.15
CA MET A 77 12.42 5.72 -18.77
C MET A 77 11.99 7.13 -18.36
N LYS A 78 11.00 7.73 -19.05
CA LYS A 78 10.47 9.04 -18.64
C LYS A 78 9.67 8.96 -17.34
N LEU A 79 8.90 7.90 -17.12
CA LEU A 79 8.19 7.67 -15.86
C LEU A 79 9.17 7.53 -14.68
N ARG A 80 10.31 6.84 -14.87
CA ARG A 80 11.40 6.71 -13.89
C ARG A 80 12.07 8.04 -13.51
N MET A 81 11.91 9.07 -14.33
CA MET A 81 12.57 10.38 -14.17
C MET A 81 11.69 11.43 -13.46
N VAL A 82 10.42 11.12 -13.15
CA VAL A 82 9.54 12.08 -12.46
C VAL A 82 10.09 12.38 -11.07
N ARG A 83 10.19 13.66 -10.71
CA ARG A 83 10.68 14.07 -9.38
C ARG A 83 9.90 15.28 -8.88
N PHE A 84 9.79 15.37 -7.57
CA PHE A 84 9.19 16.50 -6.87
C PHE A 84 10.12 16.98 -5.77
N LEU A 85 10.14 18.30 -5.54
CA LEU A 85 10.83 18.87 -4.39
C LEU A 85 10.03 18.53 -3.13
N ARG A 86 10.66 17.84 -2.17
CA ARG A 86 10.06 17.40 -0.90
C ARG A 86 10.91 17.87 0.29
N THR A 87 10.27 18.08 1.43
CA THR A 87 10.97 18.44 2.68
C THR A 87 11.48 17.19 3.40
N PRO A 88 12.43 17.32 4.35
CA PRO A 88 12.86 16.19 5.18
C PRO A 88 11.72 15.53 5.97
N GLU A 89 10.73 16.29 6.42
CA GLU A 89 9.55 15.74 7.13
C GLU A 89 8.70 14.87 6.20
N TYR A 90 8.59 15.24 4.92
CA TYR A 90 7.94 14.40 3.91
C TYR A 90 8.71 13.10 3.71
N ASP A 91 10.03 13.14 3.58
CA ASP A 91 10.87 11.94 3.38
C ASP A 91 10.76 10.94 4.54
N GLN A 92 10.57 11.41 5.77
CA GLN A 92 10.30 10.53 6.91
C GLN A 92 8.95 9.81 6.81
N LEU A 93 7.92 10.46 6.25
CA LEU A 93 6.59 9.90 6.09
C LEU A 93 6.45 9.04 4.82
N PHE A 94 7.24 9.36 3.80
CA PHE A 94 7.20 8.83 2.44
C PHE A 94 8.62 8.60 1.91
N SER A 95 9.28 7.57 2.44
CA SER A 95 10.71 7.34 2.22
C SER A 95 11.04 6.78 0.84
N GLY A 96 12.23 7.10 0.35
CA GLY A 96 12.80 6.49 -0.86
C GLY A 96 12.50 7.25 -2.15
N ASP A 97 12.24 8.56 -2.05
CA ASP A 97 11.92 9.44 -3.18
C ASP A 97 10.74 8.93 -4.05
N PRO A 98 9.59 8.53 -3.45
CA PRO A 98 8.49 7.92 -4.18
C PRO A 98 7.65 8.94 -4.94
N VAL A 99 7.07 8.48 -6.06
CA VAL A 99 6.15 9.25 -6.90
C VAL A 99 4.83 8.49 -7.11
N TRP A 100 4.84 7.17 -6.97
CA TRP A 100 3.73 6.27 -7.27
C TRP A 100 3.19 6.48 -8.67
N VAL A 101 4.07 6.34 -9.67
CA VAL A 101 3.66 6.28 -11.08
C VAL A 101 3.07 4.90 -11.34
N THR A 102 1.93 4.64 -10.70
CA THR A 102 1.30 3.32 -10.67
C THR A 102 0.62 3.02 -11.98
N GLU A 103 1.01 1.89 -12.56
CA GLU A 103 0.43 1.30 -13.78
C GLU A 103 -0.24 -0.01 -13.41
N ALA A 104 -1.54 -0.10 -13.66
CA ALA A 104 -2.29 -1.34 -13.57
C ALA A 104 -2.11 -2.16 -14.86
N ILE A 105 -1.76 -3.43 -14.74
CA ILE A 105 -1.42 -4.33 -15.84
C ILE A 105 -2.32 -5.55 -15.81
N GLY A 106 -2.84 -5.96 -16.97
CA GLY A 106 -3.58 -7.21 -17.10
C GLY A 106 -4.99 -7.11 -16.55
N GLY A 107 -5.43 -8.09 -15.76
CA GLY A 107 -6.82 -8.27 -15.33
C GLY A 107 -7.70 -8.98 -16.36
N MET A 108 -9.00 -9.03 -16.09
CA MET A 108 -10.03 -9.60 -16.97
C MET A 108 -11.09 -8.56 -17.32
N CYS A 109 -11.75 -8.77 -18.45
CA CYS A 109 -12.95 -8.07 -18.85
C CYS A 109 -14.18 -8.63 -18.12
N GLU A 110 -15.25 -7.84 -18.02
CA GLU A 110 -16.55 -8.30 -17.50
C GLU A 110 -17.16 -9.43 -18.35
N ASP A 111 -16.76 -9.53 -19.62
CA ASP A 111 -17.18 -10.58 -20.55
C ASP A 111 -16.37 -11.89 -20.45
N GLY A 112 -15.41 -11.97 -19.52
CA GLY A 112 -14.60 -13.15 -19.26
C GLY A 112 -13.34 -13.29 -20.12
N ARG A 113 -13.12 -12.40 -21.11
CA ARG A 113 -11.82 -12.34 -21.81
C ARG A 113 -10.75 -11.74 -20.90
N THR A 114 -9.49 -12.07 -21.15
CA THR A 114 -8.38 -11.42 -20.44
C THR A 114 -8.08 -10.03 -21.03
N MET A 115 -7.68 -9.10 -20.16
CA MET A 115 -7.07 -7.83 -20.55
C MET A 115 -5.54 -7.91 -20.65
N VAL A 116 -4.96 -9.09 -20.45
CA VAL A 116 -3.54 -9.36 -20.71
C VAL A 116 -3.26 -9.30 -22.20
N THR A 117 -2.27 -8.52 -22.60
CA THR A 117 -1.84 -8.36 -23.99
C THR A 117 -0.33 -8.51 -24.14
N LYS A 118 0.19 -8.44 -25.36
CA LYS A 118 1.65 -8.42 -25.58
C LYS A 118 2.29 -7.24 -24.83
N ASN A 119 1.62 -6.10 -24.78
CA ASN A 119 2.16 -4.93 -24.08
C ASN A 119 2.19 -5.09 -22.55
N SER A 120 1.38 -5.97 -21.97
CA SER A 120 1.52 -6.37 -20.56
C SER A 120 2.89 -6.99 -20.30
N TYR A 121 3.35 -7.86 -21.21
CA TYR A 121 4.70 -8.43 -21.15
C TYR A 121 5.76 -7.35 -21.38
N ARG A 122 5.60 -6.47 -22.40
CA ARG A 122 6.57 -5.40 -22.69
C ARG A 122 6.78 -4.43 -21.54
N MET A 123 5.71 -4.07 -20.82
CA MET A 123 5.76 -3.19 -19.65
C MET A 123 6.61 -3.81 -18.53
N ILE A 124 6.37 -5.07 -18.18
CA ILE A 124 7.18 -5.79 -17.18
C ILE A 124 8.60 -6.04 -17.70
N HIS A 125 8.75 -6.28 -19.02
CA HIS A 125 10.04 -6.56 -19.63
C HIS A 125 11.03 -5.39 -19.53
N THR A 126 10.55 -4.17 -19.30
CA THR A 126 11.39 -3.01 -18.98
C THR A 126 12.27 -3.23 -17.74
N LEU A 127 11.86 -4.10 -16.81
CA LEU A 127 12.69 -4.48 -15.66
C LEU A 127 13.94 -5.30 -16.05
N TYR A 128 13.94 -5.89 -17.24
CA TYR A 128 15.11 -6.59 -17.80
C TYR A 128 15.91 -5.70 -18.74
N ASN A 129 15.27 -5.01 -19.69
CA ASN A 129 15.97 -4.19 -20.69
C ASN A 129 16.69 -2.99 -20.07
N ILE A 130 16.03 -2.29 -19.15
CA ILE A 130 16.55 -1.07 -18.52
C ILE A 130 16.75 -1.22 -17.00
N GLY A 131 16.77 -2.47 -16.54
CA GLY A 131 17.03 -2.88 -15.16
C GLY A 131 15.86 -2.68 -14.19
N ALA A 132 15.94 -3.36 -13.05
CA ALA A 132 14.98 -3.24 -11.97
C ALA A 132 14.87 -1.79 -11.48
N ALA A 133 13.65 -1.34 -11.20
CA ALA A 133 13.41 -0.01 -10.70
C ALA A 133 12.12 0.07 -9.88
N PRO A 134 12.04 1.03 -8.95
CA PRO A 134 10.86 1.23 -8.13
C PRO A 134 9.69 1.87 -8.85
N GLU A 135 10.00 2.64 -9.90
CA GLU A 135 9.01 3.34 -10.73
C GLU A 135 9.15 2.88 -12.19
N PRO A 136 8.06 2.90 -12.97
CA PRO A 136 6.67 3.01 -12.52
C PRO A 136 6.31 1.88 -11.55
N ASN A 137 5.39 2.16 -10.62
CA ASN A 137 4.91 1.18 -9.66
C ASN A 137 4.01 0.15 -10.36
N LEU A 138 4.62 -0.89 -10.91
CA LEU A 138 3.93 -1.90 -11.73
C LEU A 138 3.03 -2.78 -10.85
N THR A 139 1.73 -2.77 -11.16
CA THR A 139 0.70 -3.45 -10.40
C THR A 139 -0.06 -4.43 -11.28
N VAL A 140 0.10 -5.72 -11.03
CA VAL A 140 -0.60 -6.77 -11.78
C VAL A 140 -1.99 -6.97 -11.17
N LEU A 141 -3.03 -6.77 -11.98
CA LEU A 141 -4.40 -7.11 -11.61
C LEU A 141 -4.57 -8.61 -11.77
N TRP A 142 -4.46 -9.32 -10.66
CA TRP A 142 -4.43 -10.78 -10.59
C TRP A 142 -5.84 -11.35 -10.58
N SER A 143 -6.07 -12.36 -11.42
CA SER A 143 -7.29 -13.13 -11.46
C SER A 143 -6.95 -14.60 -11.58
N ASP A 144 -7.75 -15.47 -10.98
CA ASP A 144 -7.59 -16.91 -11.19
C ASP A 144 -7.79 -17.29 -12.68
N ALA A 145 -8.63 -16.55 -13.40
CA ALA A 145 -8.93 -16.81 -14.81
C ALA A 145 -7.92 -16.23 -15.82
N MET A 146 -6.90 -15.48 -15.37
CA MET A 146 -5.89 -14.91 -16.28
C MET A 146 -4.96 -16.00 -16.86
N PRO A 147 -4.32 -15.78 -18.02
CA PRO A 147 -3.46 -16.78 -18.65
C PRO A 147 -2.33 -17.26 -17.75
N GLU A 148 -2.19 -18.58 -17.62
CA GLU A 148 -1.14 -19.20 -16.78
C GLU A 148 0.27 -18.76 -17.18
N SER A 149 0.53 -18.62 -18.49
CA SER A 149 1.80 -18.11 -18.99
C SER A 149 2.14 -16.70 -18.51
N PHE A 150 1.14 -15.88 -18.21
CA PHE A 150 1.35 -14.53 -17.68
C PHE A 150 1.52 -14.55 -16.17
N LYS A 151 0.79 -15.42 -15.45
CA LYS A 151 1.00 -15.67 -14.02
C LYS A 151 2.45 -16.08 -13.73
N VAL A 152 2.94 -17.10 -14.45
CA VAL A 152 4.32 -17.60 -14.31
C VAL A 152 5.35 -16.54 -14.69
N PHE A 153 5.11 -15.76 -15.76
CA PHE A 153 6.00 -14.68 -16.17
C PHE A 153 6.11 -13.57 -15.11
N CYS A 154 4.99 -13.16 -14.52
CA CYS A 154 5.01 -12.17 -13.43
C CYS A 154 5.73 -12.72 -12.20
N SER A 155 5.47 -13.98 -11.81
CA SER A 155 6.16 -14.64 -10.72
C SER A 155 7.68 -14.68 -10.94
N GLN A 156 8.13 -15.02 -12.16
CA GLN A 156 9.55 -15.00 -12.49
C GLN A 156 10.13 -13.58 -12.39
N ALA A 157 9.44 -12.56 -12.92
CA ALA A 157 9.87 -11.18 -12.79
C ALA A 157 9.95 -10.73 -11.32
N SER A 158 9.04 -11.17 -10.45
CA SER A 158 9.12 -10.93 -9.01
C SER A 158 10.32 -11.63 -8.36
N ILE A 159 10.63 -12.87 -8.75
CA ILE A 159 11.81 -13.61 -8.28
C ILE A 159 13.09 -12.88 -8.67
N ASP A 160 13.16 -12.41 -9.91
CA ASP A 160 14.36 -11.78 -10.46
C ASP A 160 14.59 -10.36 -9.92
N THR A 161 13.52 -9.61 -9.64
CA THR A 161 13.60 -8.15 -9.47
C THR A 161 12.96 -7.60 -8.22
N SER A 162 12.07 -8.35 -7.55
CA SER A 162 11.27 -7.86 -6.41
C SER A 162 10.60 -6.49 -6.64
N SER A 163 10.24 -6.19 -7.89
CA SER A 163 9.76 -4.85 -8.30
C SER A 163 8.26 -4.77 -8.55
N LEU A 164 7.54 -5.90 -8.61
CA LEU A 164 6.10 -5.97 -8.87
C LEU A 164 5.26 -6.02 -7.58
N GLN A 165 4.03 -5.51 -7.67
CA GLN A 165 2.95 -5.82 -6.73
C GLN A 165 1.74 -6.39 -7.45
N TYR A 166 0.85 -7.01 -6.68
CA TYR A 166 -0.31 -7.74 -7.18
C TYR A 166 -1.56 -7.32 -6.42
N GLU A 167 -2.67 -7.15 -7.12
CA GLU A 167 -3.96 -6.82 -6.51
C GLU A 167 -5.09 -7.66 -7.09
N ASN A 168 -6.08 -7.96 -6.27
CA ASN A 168 -7.12 -8.93 -6.57
C ASN A 168 -8.19 -8.37 -7.52
N ASP A 169 -8.05 -8.68 -8.80
CA ASP A 169 -9.01 -8.30 -9.82
C ASP A 169 -10.35 -9.00 -9.65
N ASP A 170 -10.37 -10.25 -9.17
CA ASP A 170 -11.63 -10.99 -8.95
C ASP A 170 -12.45 -10.39 -7.79
N LEU A 171 -11.80 -9.74 -6.83
CA LEU A 171 -12.44 -8.99 -5.75
C LEU A 171 -12.89 -7.58 -6.18
N MET A 172 -12.08 -6.89 -6.97
CA MET A 172 -12.29 -5.48 -7.31
C MET A 172 -13.16 -5.27 -8.56
N ARG A 173 -12.95 -6.05 -9.63
CA ARG A 173 -13.68 -5.93 -10.91
C ARG A 173 -15.20 -5.93 -10.74
N PRO A 174 -15.83 -6.79 -9.89
CA PRO A 174 -17.28 -6.76 -9.69
C PRO A 174 -17.81 -5.43 -9.12
N LYS A 175 -16.96 -4.62 -8.47
CA LYS A 175 -17.33 -3.31 -7.92
C LYS A 175 -16.97 -2.16 -8.85
N PHE A 176 -15.77 -2.21 -9.43
CA PHE A 176 -15.19 -1.11 -10.20
C PHE A 176 -15.37 -1.26 -11.72
N GLY A 177 -15.92 -2.38 -12.19
CA GLY A 177 -15.94 -2.73 -13.61
C GLY A 177 -14.57 -3.18 -14.08
N ASP A 178 -14.38 -3.34 -15.40
CA ASP A 178 -13.13 -3.82 -15.97
C ASP A 178 -12.17 -2.71 -16.44
N ASP A 179 -12.55 -1.42 -16.37
CA ASP A 179 -11.71 -0.25 -16.68
C ASP A 179 -11.44 0.62 -15.42
N TYR A 180 -10.91 -0.03 -14.39
CA TYR A 180 -10.37 0.64 -13.20
C TYR A 180 -8.84 0.56 -13.18
N ALA A 181 -8.24 1.47 -12.42
CA ALA A 181 -6.81 1.49 -12.13
C ALA A 181 -6.57 1.62 -10.62
N ILE A 182 -5.31 1.49 -10.23
CA ILE A 182 -4.85 1.67 -8.86
C ILE A 182 -4.20 3.05 -8.73
N ALA A 183 -4.74 3.87 -7.84
CA ALA A 183 -4.11 5.11 -7.42
C ALA A 183 -3.19 4.86 -6.22
N CYS A 184 -2.02 5.50 -6.21
CA CYS A 184 -1.02 5.36 -5.15
C CYS A 184 -0.56 3.91 -4.98
N CYS A 185 -0.98 3.25 -3.91
CA CYS A 185 -0.55 1.90 -3.55
C CYS A 185 -1.58 0.84 -3.88
N VAL A 186 -2.82 1.03 -3.41
CA VAL A 186 -3.86 -0.03 -3.31
C VAL A 186 -5.29 0.53 -3.47
N SER A 187 -5.42 1.76 -3.95
CA SER A 187 -6.69 2.50 -3.93
C SER A 187 -7.34 2.47 -5.31
N ALA A 188 -8.26 1.53 -5.51
CA ALA A 188 -8.94 1.35 -6.80
C ALA A 188 -9.83 2.55 -7.16
N MET A 189 -9.83 2.92 -8.44
CA MET A 189 -10.75 3.91 -9.02
C MET A 189 -11.11 3.63 -10.46
N LYS A 190 -12.38 3.88 -10.81
CA LYS A 190 -12.85 3.92 -12.20
C LYS A 190 -12.15 5.06 -12.95
N ILE A 191 -11.43 4.74 -14.03
CA ILE A 191 -10.61 5.71 -14.75
C ILE A 191 -11.50 6.82 -15.33
N GLY A 192 -11.11 8.08 -15.09
CA GLY A 192 -11.85 9.25 -15.57
C GLY A 192 -13.21 9.49 -14.88
N LYS A 193 -13.61 8.66 -13.92
CA LYS A 193 -14.97 8.70 -13.32
C LYS A 193 -14.98 8.81 -11.80
N GLN A 194 -13.84 8.53 -11.17
CA GLN A 194 -13.69 8.49 -9.72
C GLN A 194 -12.39 9.16 -9.29
N MET A 195 -12.33 9.66 -8.05
CA MET A 195 -11.10 10.06 -7.38
C MET A 195 -11.23 9.87 -5.86
N GLN A 196 -10.11 9.87 -5.16
CA GLN A 196 -10.06 9.85 -3.70
C GLN A 196 -9.59 11.20 -3.16
N PHE A 197 -10.26 11.65 -2.10
CA PHE A 197 -9.71 12.63 -1.18
C PHE A 197 -8.78 11.92 -0.19
N PHE A 198 -7.49 12.05 -0.44
CA PHE A 198 -6.43 11.37 0.31
C PHE A 198 -6.34 11.86 1.76
N GLY A 199 -6.47 10.94 2.72
CA GLY A 199 -6.40 11.25 4.14
C GLY A 199 -5.14 10.82 4.90
N ALA A 200 -4.13 10.25 4.23
CA ALA A 200 -2.99 9.60 4.89
C ALA A 200 -3.43 8.46 5.83
N ARG A 201 -3.14 8.53 7.14
CA ARG A 201 -3.59 7.55 8.13
C ARG A 201 -3.65 8.13 9.54
N ALA A 202 -4.44 7.50 10.41
CA ALA A 202 -4.46 7.73 11.84
C ALA A 202 -3.68 6.66 12.62
N ASN A 203 -3.16 7.02 13.80
CA ASN A 203 -2.42 6.10 14.67
C ASN A 203 -3.37 5.37 15.63
N LEU A 204 -3.74 4.14 15.26
CA LEU A 204 -4.68 3.34 16.04
C LEU A 204 -4.05 2.80 17.34
N ALA A 205 -2.77 2.45 17.32
CA ALA A 205 -2.04 1.95 18.49
C ALA A 205 -1.91 3.01 19.60
N LYS A 206 -1.59 4.26 19.24
CA LYS A 206 -1.59 5.36 20.21
C LYS A 206 -2.99 5.67 20.74
N THR A 207 -4.02 5.46 19.93
CA THR A 207 -5.43 5.62 20.34
C THR A 207 -5.78 4.60 21.44
N LEU A 208 -5.27 3.37 21.34
CA LEU A 208 -5.39 2.38 22.42
C LEU A 208 -4.69 2.84 23.71
N LEU A 209 -3.48 3.40 23.60
CA LEU A 209 -2.78 3.95 24.76
C LEU A 209 -3.53 5.13 25.40
N TYR A 210 -4.14 6.00 24.58
CA TYR A 210 -4.99 7.08 25.08
C TYR A 210 -6.20 6.54 25.81
N ALA A 211 -6.80 5.44 25.34
CA ALA A 211 -7.92 4.81 26.03
C ALA A 211 -7.52 4.31 27.44
N ILE A 212 -6.32 3.73 27.57
CA ILE A 212 -5.75 3.28 28.85
C ILE A 212 -5.44 4.48 29.76
N ASN A 213 -4.87 5.55 29.21
CA ASN A 213 -4.39 6.73 29.93
C ASN A 213 -5.39 7.89 30.03
N GLY A 214 -6.68 7.68 29.72
CA GLY A 214 -7.70 8.73 29.85
C GLY A 214 -7.47 9.94 28.93
N GLY A 215 -6.98 9.70 27.71
CA GLY A 215 -6.71 10.73 26.71
C GLY A 215 -5.37 11.45 26.87
N ARG A 216 -4.56 11.07 27.85
CA ARG A 216 -3.21 11.60 28.05
C ARG A 216 -2.20 10.86 27.20
N ASP A 217 -1.26 11.62 26.64
CA ASP A 217 -0.15 11.08 25.86
C ASP A 217 0.90 10.44 26.78
N GLU A 218 1.25 9.19 26.50
CA GLU A 218 2.12 8.37 27.35
C GLU A 218 3.57 8.86 27.40
N LYS A 219 4.00 9.68 26.42
CA LYS A 219 5.37 10.19 26.35
C LYS A 219 5.51 11.57 26.99
N SER A 220 4.58 12.47 26.68
CA SER A 220 4.62 13.86 27.13
C SER A 220 3.81 14.12 28.40
N GLY A 221 2.90 13.22 28.76
CA GLY A 221 1.94 13.41 29.85
C GLY A 221 0.81 14.40 29.55
N ALA A 222 0.83 15.05 28.37
CA ALA A 222 -0.12 16.07 27.96
C ALA A 222 -1.52 15.48 27.71
N GLN A 223 -2.56 16.24 28.06
CA GLN A 223 -3.94 15.89 27.73
C GLN A 223 -4.22 16.20 26.26
N ILE A 224 -4.41 15.17 25.43
CA ILE A 224 -4.63 15.31 23.97
C ILE A 224 -6.10 15.09 23.61
N ALA A 225 -6.67 13.97 24.05
CA ALA A 225 -8.11 13.73 23.92
C ALA A 225 -8.88 14.44 25.07
N PRO A 226 -10.20 14.66 24.96
CA PRO A 226 -11.01 15.26 26.01
C PRO A 226 -10.76 14.67 27.40
N ALA A 227 -10.58 15.53 28.40
CA ALA A 227 -10.34 15.13 29.80
C ALA A 227 -11.54 14.40 30.46
N THR A 228 -12.66 14.27 29.75
CA THR A 228 -13.82 13.47 30.17
C THR A 228 -13.55 11.97 30.07
N PHE A 229 -12.54 11.54 29.31
CA PHE A 229 -12.14 10.13 29.26
C PHE A 229 -11.39 9.76 30.53
N THR A 230 -11.88 8.76 31.25
CA THR A 230 -11.25 8.30 32.49
C THR A 230 -10.16 7.26 32.21
N PRO A 231 -9.00 7.32 32.87
CA PRO A 231 -7.96 6.31 32.73
C PRO A 231 -8.44 4.98 33.33
N ILE A 232 -7.82 3.89 32.91
CA ILE A 232 -7.93 2.60 33.59
C ILE A 232 -7.09 2.70 34.86
N THR A 233 -7.62 2.28 36.01
CA THR A 233 -6.95 2.36 37.31
C THR A 233 -6.58 1.00 37.91
N SER A 234 -7.08 -0.09 37.33
CA SER A 234 -6.71 -1.44 37.76
C SER A 234 -5.20 -1.72 37.54
N GLU A 235 -4.64 -2.61 38.36
CA GLU A 235 -3.26 -3.08 38.21
C GLU A 235 -3.11 -3.93 36.95
N TYR A 236 -4.04 -4.88 36.75
CA TYR A 236 -4.12 -5.71 35.56
C TYR A 236 -5.20 -5.19 34.62
N LEU A 237 -4.89 -5.16 33.33
CA LEU A 237 -5.83 -4.74 32.29
C LEU A 237 -6.91 -5.82 32.09
N ALA A 238 -8.18 -5.41 32.10
CA ALA A 238 -9.30 -6.27 31.76
C ALA A 238 -9.77 -5.97 30.33
N TYR A 239 -9.90 -7.00 29.49
CA TYR A 239 -10.22 -6.84 28.07
C TYR A 239 -11.49 -6.01 27.82
N ASP A 240 -12.60 -6.34 28.48
CA ASP A 240 -13.88 -5.66 28.27
C ASP A 240 -13.82 -4.17 28.63
N GLU A 241 -13.10 -3.82 29.71
CA GLU A 241 -12.92 -2.42 30.11
C GLU A 241 -12.04 -1.66 29.11
N VAL A 242 -10.90 -2.25 28.73
CA VAL A 242 -9.98 -1.66 27.75
C VAL A 242 -10.67 -1.44 26.42
N TYR A 243 -11.37 -2.46 25.91
CA TYR A 243 -12.04 -2.38 24.63
C TYR A 243 -13.17 -1.36 24.64
N ALA A 244 -13.99 -1.31 25.70
CA ALA A 244 -15.04 -0.30 25.82
C ALA A 244 -14.49 1.14 25.80
N LYS A 245 -13.38 1.39 26.51
CA LYS A 245 -12.71 2.71 26.48
C LYS A 245 -12.05 2.99 25.13
N PHE A 246 -11.48 1.97 24.50
CA PHE A 246 -10.85 2.09 23.20
C PHE A 246 -11.87 2.40 22.11
N ASP A 247 -13.03 1.74 22.14
CA ASP A 247 -14.16 2.03 21.27
C ASP A 247 -14.60 3.51 21.35
N GLN A 248 -14.74 4.04 22.57
CA GLN A 248 -15.05 5.46 22.78
C GLN A 248 -13.94 6.39 22.29
N MET A 249 -12.67 6.02 22.49
CA MET A 249 -11.54 6.80 22.01
C MET A 249 -11.46 6.81 20.47
N MET A 250 -11.84 5.70 19.82
CA MET A 250 -11.98 5.63 18.37
C MET A 250 -13.10 6.55 17.83
N ASP A 251 -14.21 6.75 18.57
CA ASP A 251 -15.24 7.73 18.15
C ASP A 251 -14.68 9.15 18.16
N TRP A 252 -13.87 9.49 19.17
CA TRP A 252 -13.17 10.78 19.21
C TRP A 252 -12.18 10.92 18.05
N LEU A 253 -11.36 9.88 17.79
CA LEU A 253 -10.38 9.88 16.72
C LEU A 253 -11.06 10.08 15.35
N ALA A 254 -12.12 9.33 15.06
CA ALA A 254 -12.86 9.43 13.81
C ALA A 254 -13.39 10.86 13.58
N LYS A 255 -13.94 11.48 14.63
CA LYS A 255 -14.43 12.86 14.57
C LYS A 255 -13.32 13.85 14.23
N VAL A 256 -12.18 13.77 14.94
CA VAL A 256 -11.04 14.66 14.70
C VAL A 256 -10.54 14.47 13.27
N TYR A 257 -10.39 13.21 12.86
CA TYR A 257 -9.82 12.85 11.57
C TYR A 257 -10.68 13.37 10.40
N VAL A 258 -11.97 13.03 10.37
CA VAL A 258 -12.87 13.47 9.28
C VAL A 258 -12.97 15.00 9.24
N ASN A 259 -13.03 15.68 10.39
CA ASN A 259 -13.05 17.14 10.42
C ASN A 259 -11.77 17.77 9.86
N SER A 260 -10.61 17.20 10.17
CA SER A 260 -9.33 17.64 9.59
C SER A 260 -9.32 17.45 8.07
N LEU A 261 -9.79 16.31 7.58
CA LEU A 261 -9.85 16.04 6.13
C LEU A 261 -10.83 16.96 5.41
N ASN A 262 -11.99 17.26 6.02
CA ASN A 262 -12.94 18.21 5.45
C ASN A 262 -12.31 19.60 5.21
N VAL A 263 -11.51 20.08 6.18
CA VAL A 263 -10.79 21.35 6.02
C VAL A 263 -9.72 21.22 4.93
N ILE A 264 -8.92 20.15 4.95
CA ILE A 264 -7.86 19.91 3.97
C ILE A 264 -8.41 19.94 2.54
N HIS A 265 -9.45 19.16 2.25
CA HIS A 265 -9.96 19.02 0.90
C HIS A 265 -10.77 20.23 0.43
N TYR A 266 -11.46 20.93 1.33
CA TYR A 266 -12.03 22.22 1.01
C TYR A 266 -10.95 23.22 0.56
N MET A 267 -9.83 23.28 1.29
CA MET A 267 -8.73 24.20 0.94
C MET A 267 -8.00 23.76 -0.33
N HIS A 268 -7.83 22.45 -0.56
CA HIS A 268 -7.19 21.94 -1.77
C HIS A 268 -8.02 22.27 -3.02
N ASP A 269 -9.34 22.01 -2.98
CA ASP A 269 -10.25 22.39 -4.07
C ASP A 269 -10.21 23.90 -4.36
N LYS A 270 -10.05 24.72 -3.33
CA LYS A 270 -10.06 26.18 -3.46
C LYS A 270 -8.75 26.75 -4.01
N TYR A 271 -7.61 26.23 -3.55
CA TYR A 271 -6.30 26.86 -3.75
C TYR A 271 -5.35 26.07 -4.67
N SER A 272 -5.60 24.78 -4.89
CA SER A 272 -4.74 23.90 -5.68
C SER A 272 -5.54 22.87 -6.50
N TYR A 273 -6.67 23.28 -7.07
CA TYR A 273 -7.49 22.41 -7.91
C TYR A 273 -6.69 21.83 -9.09
N GLU A 274 -6.72 20.51 -9.25
CA GLU A 274 -5.94 19.72 -10.20
C GLU A 274 -6.47 19.80 -11.63
N SER A 275 -6.67 21.03 -12.13
CA SER A 275 -7.47 21.31 -13.33
C SER A 275 -7.10 20.48 -14.56
N LEU A 276 -5.82 20.17 -14.80
CA LEU A 276 -5.41 19.34 -15.94
C LEU A 276 -5.74 17.85 -15.76
N GLN A 277 -5.65 17.31 -14.54
CA GLN A 277 -6.09 15.95 -14.25
C GLN A 277 -7.62 15.86 -14.34
N MET A 278 -8.31 16.84 -13.76
CA MET A 278 -9.77 16.89 -13.74
C MET A 278 -10.37 17.15 -15.13
N ALA A 279 -9.63 17.79 -16.05
CA ALA A 279 -10.04 17.94 -17.45
C ALA A 279 -10.06 16.62 -18.23
N LEU A 280 -9.44 15.57 -17.70
CA LEU A 280 -9.42 14.22 -18.28
C LEU A 280 -10.40 13.28 -17.57
N HIS A 281 -11.37 13.84 -16.85
CA HIS A 281 -12.45 13.12 -16.21
C HIS A 281 -13.81 13.54 -16.80
N ASP A 282 -14.82 12.71 -16.56
CA ASP A 282 -16.21 13.07 -16.77
C ASP A 282 -16.59 14.31 -15.94
N LYS A 283 -17.65 14.99 -16.35
CA LYS A 283 -18.15 16.20 -15.69
C LYS A 283 -18.41 15.98 -14.20
N ASP A 284 -19.08 14.88 -13.88
CA ASP A 284 -19.46 14.50 -12.52
C ASP A 284 -18.59 13.30 -12.10
N ILE A 285 -17.90 13.45 -10.98
CA ILE A 285 -16.86 12.52 -10.54
C ILE A 285 -17.23 12.01 -9.16
N TYR A 286 -17.23 10.69 -9.01
CA TYR A 286 -17.43 10.04 -7.74
C TYR A 286 -16.22 10.28 -6.82
N ARG A 287 -16.46 10.73 -5.59
CA ARG A 287 -15.41 11.06 -4.62
C ARG A 287 -15.54 10.21 -3.39
N THR A 288 -14.44 9.64 -2.95
CA THR A 288 -14.35 9.01 -1.62
C THR A 288 -13.49 9.85 -0.68
N LEU A 289 -13.75 9.76 0.63
CA LEU A 289 -12.89 10.31 1.68
C LEU A 289 -12.09 9.15 2.27
N ALA A 290 -10.82 9.05 1.89
CA ALA A 290 -9.96 7.92 2.19
C ALA A 290 -9.30 8.07 3.58
N CYS A 291 -9.77 7.32 4.57
CA CYS A 291 -9.27 7.37 5.95
C CYS A 291 -8.37 6.16 6.26
N GLY A 292 -7.06 6.35 6.27
CA GLY A 292 -6.14 5.24 6.58
C GLY A 292 -6.03 4.93 8.08
N ILE A 293 -5.67 3.69 8.42
CA ILE A 293 -5.27 3.29 9.78
C ILE A 293 -3.84 2.72 9.80
N ALA A 294 -3.13 2.97 10.89
CA ALA A 294 -1.80 2.44 11.15
C ALA A 294 -1.72 1.75 12.52
N GLY A 295 -0.89 0.71 12.60
CA GLY A 295 -0.69 -0.06 13.84
C GLY A 295 -1.80 -1.08 14.10
N LEU A 296 -2.42 -1.62 13.05
CA LEU A 296 -3.49 -2.62 13.18
C LEU A 296 -3.03 -3.85 13.97
N SER A 297 -1.92 -4.46 13.55
CA SER A 297 -1.37 -5.65 14.23
C SER A 297 -0.93 -5.37 15.67
N VAL A 298 -0.37 -4.19 15.94
CA VAL A 298 -0.06 -3.76 17.31
C VAL A 298 -1.31 -3.72 18.18
N CYS A 299 -2.43 -3.19 17.65
CA CYS A 299 -3.70 -3.16 18.38
C CYS A 299 -4.28 -4.57 18.57
N ALA A 300 -4.31 -5.38 17.51
CA ALA A 300 -4.83 -6.74 17.56
C ALA A 300 -4.07 -7.60 18.56
N ASP A 301 -2.73 -7.58 18.51
CA ASP A 301 -1.87 -8.32 19.44
C ASP A 301 -1.97 -7.76 20.86
N SER A 302 -2.14 -6.44 21.04
CA SER A 302 -2.31 -5.83 22.37
C SER A 302 -3.62 -6.29 23.01
N LEU A 303 -4.71 -6.29 22.24
CA LEU A 303 -5.99 -6.80 22.68
C LEU A 303 -5.94 -8.31 22.95
N SER A 304 -5.21 -9.07 22.13
CA SER A 304 -4.96 -10.50 22.33
C SER A 304 -4.21 -10.77 23.64
N ALA A 305 -3.13 -10.02 23.91
CA ALA A 305 -2.37 -10.12 25.15
C ALA A 305 -3.25 -9.86 26.37
N ILE A 306 -4.08 -8.82 26.33
CA ILE A 306 -5.00 -8.48 27.44
C ILE A 306 -6.09 -9.55 27.62
N LYS A 307 -6.51 -10.22 26.54
CA LYS A 307 -7.58 -11.22 26.56
C LYS A 307 -7.11 -12.61 26.96
N HIS A 308 -5.87 -12.98 26.62
CA HIS A 308 -5.37 -14.35 26.71
C HIS A 308 -4.17 -14.53 27.65
N ALA A 309 -3.51 -13.44 28.03
CA ALA A 309 -2.46 -13.40 29.06
C ALA A 309 -2.86 -12.44 30.19
N LYS A 310 -1.97 -12.25 31.18
CA LYS A 310 -2.13 -11.23 32.20
C LYS A 310 -1.23 -10.05 31.90
N VAL A 311 -1.81 -8.89 31.61
CA VAL A 311 -1.06 -7.66 31.33
C VAL A 311 -1.18 -6.70 32.50
N LYS A 312 -0.07 -6.46 33.19
CA LYS A 312 0.06 -5.50 34.29
C LYS A 312 0.50 -4.13 33.76
N ALA A 313 -0.22 -3.09 34.13
CA ALA A 313 0.07 -1.71 33.73
C ALA A 313 1.07 -1.05 34.69
N LEU A 314 2.26 -0.69 34.20
CA LEU A 314 3.29 0.02 34.96
C LEU A 314 3.09 1.53 34.85
N ARG A 315 3.01 2.20 36.00
CA ARG A 315 2.64 3.62 36.10
C ARG A 315 3.76 4.45 36.71
N ASN A 316 3.89 5.68 36.25
CA ASN A 316 4.76 6.66 36.87
C ASN A 316 4.07 7.35 38.07
N GLU A 317 4.75 8.31 38.69
CA GLU A 317 4.24 9.06 39.85
C GLU A 317 2.94 9.84 39.56
N ASP A 318 2.71 10.23 38.30
CA ASP A 318 1.49 10.92 37.83
C ASP A 318 0.34 9.95 37.49
N GLY A 319 0.50 8.65 37.78
CA GLY A 319 -0.47 7.60 37.47
C GLY A 319 -0.58 7.23 35.98
N LEU A 320 0.30 7.77 35.13
CA LEU A 320 0.35 7.54 33.69
C LEU A 320 0.99 6.17 33.41
N VAL A 321 0.29 5.32 32.66
CA VAL A 321 0.83 4.02 32.22
C VAL A 321 1.88 4.27 31.14
N TYR A 322 3.12 3.86 31.40
CA TYR A 322 4.26 4.05 30.49
C TYR A 322 4.86 2.72 30.00
N ASP A 323 4.58 1.59 30.67
CA ASP A 323 5.07 0.27 30.30
C ASP A 323 4.12 -0.85 30.77
N TYR A 324 4.38 -2.07 30.33
CA TYR A 324 3.55 -3.25 30.61
C TYR A 324 4.41 -4.48 30.94
N GLU A 325 3.98 -5.25 31.93
CA GLU A 325 4.50 -6.60 32.19
C GLU A 325 3.46 -7.63 31.75
N ILE A 326 3.90 -8.63 30.99
CA ILE A 326 3.03 -9.68 30.45
C ILE A 326 3.40 -11.01 31.09
N GLU A 327 2.45 -11.65 31.76
CA GLU A 327 2.57 -13.01 32.27
C GLU A 327 1.70 -13.96 31.44
N GLY A 328 2.34 -14.92 30.76
CA GLY A 328 1.69 -15.93 29.93
C GLY A 328 1.81 -15.65 28.43
N ASP A 329 1.62 -16.69 27.63
CA ASP A 329 1.61 -16.61 26.17
C ASP A 329 0.24 -16.17 25.64
N PHE A 330 0.22 -15.52 24.49
CA PHE A 330 -1.00 -15.08 23.81
C PHE A 330 -0.89 -15.25 22.29
N PRO A 331 -2.02 -15.42 21.58
CA PRO A 331 -2.02 -15.52 20.12
C PRO A 331 -1.54 -14.24 19.43
N LEU A 332 -0.76 -14.39 18.36
CA LEU A 332 -0.22 -13.28 17.57
C LEU A 332 -0.80 -13.29 16.15
N TYR A 333 -1.25 -12.13 15.68
CA TYR A 333 -1.79 -11.94 14.33
C TYR A 333 -0.77 -12.35 13.26
N GLY A 334 -1.25 -13.00 12.19
CA GLY A 334 -0.38 -13.50 11.11
C GLY A 334 -0.04 -14.98 11.18
N ASN A 335 -0.71 -15.74 12.05
CA ASN A 335 -0.43 -17.17 12.27
C ASN A 335 -1.64 -18.07 11.97
N ASN A 336 -2.65 -17.53 11.29
CA ASN A 336 -3.94 -18.15 11.03
C ASN A 336 -4.65 -18.62 12.32
N ASP A 337 -4.69 -17.76 13.35
CA ASP A 337 -5.37 -18.02 14.61
C ASP A 337 -6.55 -17.07 14.78
N ASP A 338 -7.77 -17.62 14.67
CA ASP A 338 -9.01 -16.83 14.71
C ASP A 338 -9.18 -16.01 15.99
N ARG A 339 -8.54 -16.38 17.10
CA ARG A 339 -8.65 -15.66 18.37
C ARG A 339 -8.10 -14.22 18.28
N VAL A 340 -7.13 -13.99 17.41
CA VAL A 340 -6.51 -12.66 17.18
C VAL A 340 -6.79 -12.11 15.79
N ASP A 341 -6.93 -12.97 14.77
CA ASP A 341 -7.30 -12.54 13.42
C ASP A 341 -8.70 -11.88 13.42
N SER A 342 -9.64 -12.41 14.20
CA SER A 342 -10.97 -11.80 14.35
C SER A 342 -10.91 -10.43 15.03
N LEU A 343 -9.99 -10.21 15.97
CA LEU A 343 -9.77 -8.89 16.58
C LEU A 343 -9.27 -7.88 15.55
N ALA A 344 -8.34 -8.28 14.68
CA ALA A 344 -7.85 -7.42 13.61
C ALA A 344 -8.97 -7.07 12.61
N ALA A 345 -9.75 -8.06 12.17
CA ALA A 345 -10.89 -7.83 11.27
C ALA A 345 -11.96 -6.94 11.92
N GLU A 346 -12.29 -7.18 13.20
CA GLU A 346 -13.26 -6.37 13.95
C GLU A 346 -12.81 -4.92 14.06
N LEU A 347 -11.52 -4.66 14.34
CA LEU A 347 -11.00 -3.29 14.42
C LEU A 347 -11.14 -2.51 13.11
N VAL A 348 -10.94 -3.18 11.97
CA VAL A 348 -11.14 -2.59 10.64
C VAL A 348 -12.60 -2.16 10.47
N SER A 349 -13.56 -3.06 10.70
CA SER A 349 -14.98 -2.76 10.58
C SER A 349 -15.47 -1.73 11.61
N THR A 350 -15.00 -1.83 12.86
CA THR A 350 -15.36 -0.91 13.94
C THR A 350 -14.91 0.51 13.62
N PHE A 351 -13.66 0.73 13.22
CA PHE A 351 -13.21 2.09 12.91
C PHE A 351 -13.93 2.68 11.69
N MET A 352 -14.13 1.88 10.64
CA MET A 352 -14.90 2.30 9.46
C MET A 352 -16.34 2.71 9.82
N SER A 353 -17.00 1.95 10.71
CA SER A 353 -18.35 2.29 11.19
C SER A 353 -18.41 3.65 11.89
N LYS A 354 -17.33 4.03 12.60
CA LYS A 354 -17.22 5.30 13.31
C LYS A 354 -16.95 6.44 12.36
N VAL A 355 -16.04 6.26 11.40
CA VAL A 355 -15.75 7.23 10.34
C VAL A 355 -17.02 7.61 9.57
N ARG A 356 -17.86 6.62 9.21
CA ARG A 356 -19.14 6.83 8.50
C ARG A 356 -20.17 7.70 9.25
N LYS A 357 -20.02 7.92 10.56
CA LYS A 357 -20.95 8.75 11.36
C LYS A 357 -20.75 10.24 11.14
N HIS A 358 -19.65 10.66 10.54
CA HIS A 358 -19.27 12.07 10.40
C HIS A 358 -19.61 12.59 9.00
N PRO A 359 -20.14 13.82 8.85
CA PRO A 359 -20.34 14.41 7.53
C PRO A 359 -19.00 14.64 6.80
N SER A 360 -18.98 14.36 5.50
CA SER A 360 -17.81 14.57 4.64
C SER A 360 -17.99 15.75 3.70
N TYR A 361 -16.88 16.42 3.39
CA TYR A 361 -16.82 17.49 2.41
C TYR A 361 -17.26 16.97 1.03
N ARG A 362 -18.08 17.78 0.34
CA ARG A 362 -18.72 17.44 -0.94
C ARG A 362 -19.56 16.15 -0.93
N GLY A 363 -19.98 15.66 0.24
CA GLY A 363 -20.74 14.42 0.36
C GLY A 363 -19.95 13.19 -0.13
N SER A 364 -18.63 13.24 -0.04
CA SER A 364 -17.74 12.15 -0.44
C SER A 364 -18.02 10.88 0.38
N VAL A 365 -17.95 9.72 -0.26
CA VAL A 365 -18.23 8.44 0.41
C VAL A 365 -17.02 8.04 1.26
N HIS A 366 -17.23 7.75 2.53
CA HIS A 366 -16.14 7.33 3.41
C HIS A 366 -15.60 5.97 3.00
N THR A 367 -14.29 5.89 2.81
CA THR A 367 -13.55 4.64 2.63
C THR A 367 -12.40 4.59 3.64
N GLN A 368 -11.84 3.40 3.86
CA GLN A 368 -10.72 3.20 4.77
C GLN A 368 -9.64 2.38 4.09
N SER A 369 -8.38 2.61 4.47
CA SER A 369 -7.26 1.76 4.07
C SER A 369 -6.46 1.27 5.26
N VAL A 370 -5.98 0.03 5.17
CA VAL A 370 -4.96 -0.50 6.10
C VAL A 370 -3.60 -0.34 5.42
N LEU A 371 -3.13 0.91 5.40
CA LEU A 371 -1.94 1.33 4.67
C LEU A 371 -1.16 2.38 5.48
N THR A 372 0.15 2.21 5.62
CA THR A 372 0.99 3.11 6.44
C THR A 372 2.00 3.91 5.64
N ILE A 373 2.47 3.42 4.49
CA ILE A 373 3.73 3.89 3.89
C ILE A 373 4.85 3.77 4.95
N THR A 374 5.62 4.84 5.21
CA THR A 374 6.67 4.92 6.23
C THR A 374 6.15 5.50 7.55
N SER A 375 4.84 5.79 7.64
CA SER A 375 4.23 6.22 8.91
C SER A 375 4.31 5.13 9.99
N ASN A 376 4.57 3.86 9.64
CA ASN A 376 4.85 2.80 10.60
C ASN A 376 6.08 3.14 11.46
N VAL A 377 7.12 3.73 10.85
CA VAL A 377 8.33 4.20 11.56
C VAL A 377 8.04 5.49 12.32
N VAL A 378 7.44 6.49 11.68
CA VAL A 378 7.17 7.80 12.32
C VAL A 378 6.22 7.66 13.52
N TYR A 379 5.14 6.88 13.39
CA TYR A 379 4.25 6.61 14.51
C TYR A 379 4.87 5.70 15.55
N GLY A 380 5.64 4.69 15.16
CA GLY A 380 6.43 3.87 16.08
C GLY A 380 7.30 4.71 17.02
N LYS A 381 8.10 5.62 16.45
CA LYS A 381 8.90 6.62 17.18
C LYS A 381 8.11 7.46 18.16
N LYS A 382 6.89 7.84 17.77
CA LYS A 382 6.00 8.70 18.56
C LYS A 382 5.12 7.93 19.53
N THR A 383 5.22 6.60 19.59
CA THR A 383 4.41 5.74 20.45
C THR A 383 5.29 5.00 21.46
N GLY A 384 4.88 5.06 22.73
CA GLY A 384 5.49 4.37 23.87
C GLY A 384 5.30 2.86 23.83
N ASN A 385 5.65 2.18 24.92
CA ASN A 385 5.44 0.73 25.03
C ASN A 385 3.94 0.40 24.84
N THR A 386 3.64 -0.74 24.23
CA THR A 386 2.26 -1.20 24.00
C THR A 386 1.99 -2.55 24.68
N PRO A 387 0.71 -2.87 25.00
CA PRO A 387 0.35 -4.10 25.73
C PRO A 387 0.76 -5.42 25.06
N ASP A 388 1.06 -5.39 23.76
CA ASP A 388 1.60 -6.52 22.99
C ASP A 388 3.11 -6.77 23.23
N GLY A 389 3.75 -5.98 24.10
CA GLY A 389 5.17 -6.09 24.44
C GLY A 389 6.11 -5.33 23.49
N ARG A 390 5.60 -4.68 22.44
CA ARG A 390 6.40 -3.84 21.54
C ARG A 390 6.93 -2.62 22.31
N LYS A 391 8.22 -2.30 22.13
CA LYS A 391 8.90 -1.27 22.92
C LYS A 391 8.75 0.12 22.34
N ALA A 392 8.82 1.11 23.23
CA ALA A 392 8.74 2.52 22.89
C ALA A 392 9.71 2.88 21.77
N GLY A 393 9.21 3.52 20.72
CA GLY A 393 10.03 3.96 19.59
C GLY A 393 10.24 2.93 18.48
N GLU A 394 9.99 1.64 18.72
CA GLU A 394 10.09 0.62 17.66
C GLU A 394 9.11 0.91 16.51
N PRO A 395 9.44 0.60 15.25
CA PRO A 395 8.46 0.72 14.16
C PRO A 395 7.24 -0.17 14.35
N PHE A 396 6.08 0.27 13.85
CA PHE A 396 4.96 -0.64 13.59
C PHE A 396 5.24 -1.51 12.35
N ALA A 397 4.41 -2.52 12.14
CA ALA A 397 4.36 -3.23 10.87
C ALA A 397 3.91 -2.31 9.71
N PRO A 398 4.41 -2.51 8.48
CA PRO A 398 3.93 -1.78 7.30
C PRO A 398 2.51 -2.23 6.93
N GLY A 399 1.60 -1.28 6.67
CA GLY A 399 0.23 -1.57 6.25
C GLY A 399 -0.51 -2.51 7.21
N ALA A 400 -0.97 -3.63 6.66
CA ALA A 400 -1.72 -4.70 7.33
C ALA A 400 -0.85 -5.88 7.77
N ASN A 401 0.48 -5.75 7.72
CA ASN A 401 1.40 -6.81 8.09
C ASN A 401 1.26 -7.23 9.57
N PRO A 402 1.53 -8.51 9.87
CA PRO A 402 1.97 -8.94 11.20
C PRO A 402 3.16 -8.11 11.70
N MET A 403 3.25 -7.94 13.02
CA MET A 403 4.42 -7.32 13.62
C MET A 403 5.68 -8.14 13.31
N HIS A 404 6.82 -7.44 13.18
CA HIS A 404 8.08 -8.04 12.74
C HIS A 404 8.45 -9.31 13.53
N GLY A 405 8.60 -10.44 12.83
CA GLY A 405 8.97 -11.72 13.41
C GLY A 405 7.86 -12.46 14.16
N ARG A 406 6.62 -11.96 14.15
CA ARG A 406 5.49 -12.57 14.88
C ARG A 406 4.73 -13.62 14.07
N ASP A 407 4.80 -13.55 12.75
CA ASP A 407 4.25 -14.55 11.81
C ASP A 407 5.23 -15.71 11.61
N THR A 408 5.14 -16.72 12.49
CA THR A 408 6.09 -17.84 12.58
C THR A 408 5.58 -19.15 11.96
N ASN A 409 4.29 -19.22 11.61
CA ASN A 409 3.65 -20.43 11.10
C ASN A 409 3.82 -20.68 9.59
N GLY A 410 4.53 -19.82 8.86
CA GLY A 410 4.78 -19.97 7.41
C GLY A 410 4.02 -18.94 6.57
N ALA A 411 4.35 -18.90 5.27
CA ALA A 411 3.77 -17.97 4.30
C ALA A 411 2.25 -18.12 4.13
N ILE A 412 1.74 -19.36 4.07
CA ILE A 412 0.32 -19.65 3.89
C ILE A 412 -0.47 -19.15 5.10
N ALA A 413 0.06 -19.34 6.33
CA ALA A 413 -0.61 -18.89 7.54
C ALA A 413 -0.70 -17.36 7.60
N SER A 414 0.38 -16.64 7.25
CA SER A 414 0.39 -15.18 7.24
C SER A 414 -0.51 -14.60 6.14
N LEU A 415 -0.47 -15.17 4.93
CA LEU A 415 -1.38 -14.84 3.83
C LEU A 415 -2.84 -15.04 4.23
N SER A 416 -3.15 -16.17 4.88
CA SER A 416 -4.52 -16.48 5.34
C SER A 416 -5.02 -15.49 6.39
N SER A 417 -4.20 -15.11 7.37
CA SER A 417 -4.58 -14.11 8.38
C SER A 417 -4.91 -12.76 7.75
N VAL A 418 -4.08 -12.31 6.79
CA VAL A 418 -4.29 -11.03 6.09
C VAL A 418 -5.54 -11.08 5.21
N ALA A 419 -5.79 -12.20 4.53
CA ALA A 419 -6.94 -12.36 3.65
C ALA A 419 -8.29 -12.28 4.38
N LYS A 420 -8.32 -12.53 5.70
CA LYS A 420 -9.52 -12.35 6.55
C LYS A 420 -9.92 -10.89 6.77
N LEU A 421 -9.06 -9.92 6.47
CA LEU A 421 -9.37 -8.51 6.68
C LEU A 421 -10.47 -8.04 5.70
N PRO A 422 -11.53 -7.37 6.19
CA PRO A 422 -12.73 -7.13 5.38
C PRO A 422 -12.51 -5.97 4.40
N TYR A 423 -12.26 -6.29 3.12
CA TYR A 423 -12.10 -5.25 2.08
C TYR A 423 -13.33 -4.35 1.92
N CYS A 424 -14.54 -4.83 2.17
CA CYS A 424 -15.76 -4.02 2.14
C CYS A 424 -15.76 -2.86 3.17
N ASP A 425 -14.98 -2.97 4.24
CA ASP A 425 -14.77 -1.91 5.23
C ASP A 425 -13.35 -1.29 5.12
N ALA A 426 -12.62 -1.64 4.07
CA ALA A 426 -11.30 -1.10 3.75
C ALA A 426 -11.15 -0.89 2.23
N GLU A 427 -12.15 -0.33 1.57
CA GLU A 427 -12.20 -0.19 0.10
C GLU A 427 -11.15 0.77 -0.49
N ASP A 428 -10.44 1.54 0.35
CA ASP A 428 -9.27 2.31 -0.07
C ASP A 428 -7.98 1.46 -0.11
N GLY A 429 -8.06 0.19 0.33
CA GLY A 429 -7.09 -0.87 0.12
C GLY A 429 -6.46 -1.42 1.40
N ILE A 430 -6.03 -2.69 1.34
CA ILE A 430 -5.36 -3.42 2.43
C ILE A 430 -3.97 -3.82 1.96
N SER A 431 -2.92 -3.18 2.46
CA SER A 431 -1.55 -3.41 1.98
C SER A 431 -0.83 -4.48 2.80
N TYR A 432 -0.43 -5.57 2.16
CA TYR A 432 0.49 -6.56 2.74
C TYR A 432 1.83 -6.63 1.98
N THR A 433 2.94 -6.54 2.71
CA THR A 433 4.31 -6.70 2.21
C THR A 433 4.87 -8.06 2.59
N PHE A 434 4.92 -8.96 1.63
CA PHE A 434 5.40 -10.33 1.77
C PHE A 434 6.85 -10.45 1.29
N ALA A 435 7.67 -11.16 2.07
CA ALA A 435 9.03 -11.51 1.71
C ALA A 435 9.29 -12.98 1.97
N ILE A 436 9.92 -13.66 1.01
CA ILE A 436 10.23 -15.08 1.09
C ILE A 436 11.64 -15.34 0.58
N LEU A 437 12.33 -16.30 1.21
CA LEU A 437 13.65 -16.72 0.75
C LEU A 437 13.52 -17.47 -0.59
N PRO A 438 14.44 -17.27 -1.56
CA PRO A 438 14.40 -17.98 -2.84
C PRO A 438 14.32 -19.51 -2.69
N ASN A 439 15.06 -20.07 -1.72
CA ASN A 439 15.10 -21.52 -1.49
C ASN A 439 13.81 -22.07 -0.85
N ALA A 440 13.02 -21.22 -0.20
CA ALA A 440 11.72 -21.61 0.36
C ALA A 440 10.67 -21.79 -0.75
N LEU A 441 10.80 -21.05 -1.86
CA LEU A 441 9.90 -21.16 -3.01
C LEU A 441 10.13 -22.43 -3.84
N GLY A 442 11.35 -22.96 -3.88
CA GLY A 442 11.64 -24.13 -4.71
C GLY A 442 13.12 -24.33 -5.04
N LYS A 443 13.43 -25.48 -5.63
CA LYS A 443 14.81 -25.88 -5.97
C LYS A 443 15.26 -25.43 -7.36
N THR A 444 14.33 -25.16 -8.27
CA THR A 444 14.62 -24.70 -9.64
C THR A 444 13.82 -23.44 -9.92
N GLU A 445 14.27 -22.61 -10.87
CA GLU A 445 13.58 -21.36 -11.22
C GLU A 445 12.12 -21.58 -11.62
N GLN A 446 11.85 -22.58 -12.48
CA GLN A 446 10.48 -22.93 -12.87
C GLN A 446 9.61 -23.28 -11.67
N ILE A 447 10.10 -24.14 -10.76
CA ILE A 447 9.33 -24.54 -9.57
C ILE A 447 9.07 -23.33 -8.65
N LYS A 448 10.04 -22.42 -8.51
CA LYS A 448 9.84 -21.19 -7.73
C LYS A 448 8.74 -20.32 -8.33
N ALA A 449 8.76 -20.12 -9.65
CA ALA A 449 7.75 -19.32 -10.35
C ALA A 449 6.35 -19.93 -10.25
N ASP A 450 6.24 -21.25 -10.44
CA ASP A 450 4.98 -22.00 -10.32
C ASP A 450 4.43 -21.94 -8.90
N ASN A 451 5.28 -22.18 -7.89
CA ASN A 451 4.85 -22.13 -6.48
C ASN A 451 4.45 -20.72 -6.04
N LEU A 452 5.16 -19.69 -6.50
CA LEU A 452 4.80 -18.30 -6.22
C LEU A 452 3.46 -17.93 -6.88
N ALA A 453 3.22 -18.37 -8.12
CA ALA A 453 1.93 -18.20 -8.78
C ALA A 453 0.81 -18.94 -8.02
N GLY A 454 1.07 -20.16 -7.56
CA GLY A 454 0.15 -20.96 -6.74
C GLY A 454 -0.20 -20.30 -5.41
N LEU A 455 0.79 -19.75 -4.69
CA LEU A 455 0.57 -18.98 -3.46
C LEU A 455 -0.33 -17.77 -3.70
N MET A 456 -0.08 -17.01 -4.77
CA MET A 456 -0.90 -15.85 -5.13
C MET A 456 -2.32 -16.26 -5.51
N ASN A 457 -2.49 -17.33 -6.30
CA ASN A 457 -3.82 -17.87 -6.61
C ASN A 457 -4.59 -18.22 -5.33
N GLY A 458 -3.97 -18.89 -4.37
CA GLY A 458 -4.59 -19.21 -3.07
C GLY A 458 -4.99 -17.95 -2.30
N TYR A 459 -4.05 -17.03 -2.09
CA TYR A 459 -4.30 -15.79 -1.35
C TYR A 459 -5.43 -14.93 -1.95
N PHE A 460 -5.44 -14.78 -3.28
CA PHE A 460 -6.46 -13.99 -3.95
C PHE A 460 -7.81 -14.71 -4.05
N SER A 461 -7.83 -16.05 -4.11
CA SER A 461 -9.07 -16.83 -4.00
C SER A 461 -9.70 -16.71 -2.61
N ASP A 462 -8.89 -16.54 -1.57
CA ASP A 462 -9.33 -16.33 -0.19
C ASP A 462 -9.67 -14.86 0.13
N ASN A 463 -9.90 -14.02 -0.89
CA ASN A 463 -10.22 -12.60 -0.79
C ASN A 463 -9.08 -11.69 -0.28
N GLY A 464 -7.83 -12.15 -0.28
CA GLY A 464 -6.67 -11.27 -0.10
C GLY A 464 -6.74 -10.10 -1.08
N HIS A 465 -6.45 -8.88 -0.65
CA HIS A 465 -6.62 -7.69 -1.49
C HIS A 465 -5.37 -7.38 -2.33
N HIS A 466 -4.25 -7.11 -1.65
CA HIS A 466 -2.99 -6.72 -2.27
C HIS A 466 -1.84 -7.54 -1.71
N LEU A 467 -0.83 -7.79 -2.54
CA LEU A 467 0.41 -8.45 -2.18
C LEU A 467 1.62 -7.77 -2.84
N ASN A 468 2.48 -7.20 -2.02
CA ASN A 468 3.86 -6.87 -2.39
C ASN A 468 4.71 -8.14 -2.29
N VAL A 469 5.49 -8.47 -3.32
CA VAL A 469 6.31 -9.68 -3.33
C VAL A 469 7.80 -9.34 -3.40
N ASN A 470 8.51 -9.75 -2.36
CA ASN A 470 9.97 -9.72 -2.29
C ASN A 470 10.55 -11.13 -2.27
N VAL A 471 11.57 -11.37 -3.08
CA VAL A 471 12.29 -12.64 -3.15
C VAL A 471 13.79 -12.37 -3.08
N PHE A 472 14.35 -12.39 -1.87
CA PHE A 472 15.77 -12.14 -1.65
C PHE A 472 16.26 -12.80 -0.35
N ASN A 473 17.57 -12.87 -0.20
CA ASN A 473 18.22 -13.30 1.04
C ASN A 473 18.53 -12.08 1.92
N ARG A 474 18.48 -12.27 3.24
CA ARG A 474 18.81 -11.23 4.22
C ARG A 474 20.24 -10.73 4.06
N GLU A 475 21.15 -11.65 3.73
CA GLU A 475 22.58 -11.41 3.50
C GLU A 475 22.80 -10.44 2.34
N THR A 476 21.97 -10.49 1.29
CA THR A 476 22.03 -9.55 0.17
C THR A 476 21.72 -8.13 0.62
N LEU A 477 20.72 -7.95 1.49
CA LEU A 477 20.41 -6.62 2.03
C LEU A 477 21.52 -6.11 2.95
N LEU A 478 22.11 -6.98 3.77
CA LEU A 478 23.24 -6.62 4.63
C LEU A 478 24.48 -6.23 3.81
N ASP A 479 24.82 -6.98 2.76
CA ASP A 479 25.93 -6.60 1.87
C ASP A 479 25.61 -5.28 1.13
N ALA A 480 24.36 -5.05 0.72
CA ALA A 480 23.95 -3.80 0.08
C ALA A 480 23.95 -2.59 1.03
N MET A 481 23.76 -2.80 2.33
CA MET A 481 23.88 -1.76 3.34
C MET A 481 25.32 -1.27 3.49
N ASP A 482 26.29 -2.17 3.37
CA ASP A 482 27.71 -1.90 3.61
C ASP A 482 28.49 -1.61 2.31
N HIS A 483 28.00 -2.12 1.17
CA HIS A 483 28.55 -1.98 -0.18
C HIS A 483 27.51 -1.48 -1.20
N PRO A 484 26.90 -0.30 -0.99
CA PRO A 484 25.81 0.19 -1.85
C PRO A 484 26.20 0.34 -3.33
N GLU A 485 27.48 0.54 -3.64
CA GLU A 485 28.02 0.65 -5.00
C GLU A 485 27.85 -0.62 -5.84
N LYS A 486 27.74 -1.80 -5.20
CA LYS A 486 27.50 -3.07 -5.89
C LYS A 486 26.03 -3.26 -6.29
N TYR A 487 25.13 -2.47 -5.72
CA TYR A 487 23.67 -2.65 -5.80
C TYR A 487 22.93 -1.39 -6.27
N PRO A 488 23.36 -0.72 -7.36
CA PRO A 488 22.82 0.58 -7.76
C PRO A 488 21.31 0.58 -8.09
N GLN A 489 20.78 -0.59 -8.48
CA GLN A 489 19.39 -0.81 -8.87
C GLN A 489 18.65 -1.82 -7.98
N LEU A 490 19.23 -2.22 -6.84
CA LEU A 490 18.56 -3.16 -5.94
C LEU A 490 17.24 -2.54 -5.45
N THR A 491 16.15 -3.09 -5.96
CA THR A 491 14.80 -2.61 -5.72
C THR A 491 14.10 -3.57 -4.77
N ILE A 492 13.35 -3.01 -3.82
CA ILE A 492 12.57 -3.78 -2.85
C ILE A 492 11.17 -3.19 -2.70
N ARG A 493 10.17 -4.03 -2.43
CA ARG A 493 8.82 -3.61 -2.05
C ARG A 493 8.75 -3.32 -0.55
N VAL A 494 8.19 -2.17 -0.14
CA VAL A 494 8.18 -1.77 1.28
C VAL A 494 6.79 -1.59 1.89
N SER A 495 5.84 -0.94 1.23
CA SER A 495 4.54 -0.60 1.87
C SER A 495 3.50 -0.16 0.84
N GLY A 496 3.22 -1.02 -0.15
CA GLY A 496 2.41 -0.70 -1.34
C GLY A 496 3.15 0.01 -2.49
N TYR A 497 4.48 0.11 -2.39
CA TYR A 497 5.35 0.64 -3.44
C TYR A 497 6.77 0.08 -3.29
N ALA A 498 7.60 0.33 -4.30
CA ALA A 498 9.00 -0.06 -4.33
C ALA A 498 9.95 1.11 -4.08
N VAL A 499 11.16 0.81 -3.63
CA VAL A 499 12.27 1.76 -3.47
C VAL A 499 13.59 1.13 -3.87
N ASN A 500 14.56 1.95 -4.29
CA ASN A 500 15.95 1.51 -4.32
C ASN A 500 16.44 1.40 -2.87
N PHE A 501 16.88 0.21 -2.46
CA PHE A 501 17.30 -0.05 -1.08
C PHE A 501 18.41 0.90 -0.60
N ILE A 502 19.35 1.24 -1.48
CA ILE A 502 20.47 2.15 -1.20
C ILE A 502 20.05 3.62 -1.04
N LYS A 503 18.82 3.99 -1.41
CA LYS A 503 18.28 5.33 -1.20
C LYS A 503 17.60 5.51 0.16
N LEU A 504 17.37 4.42 0.87
CA LEU A 504 16.81 4.47 2.22
C LEU A 504 17.88 4.93 3.22
N THR A 505 17.46 5.63 4.25
CA THR A 505 18.34 5.92 5.39
C THR A 505 18.67 4.63 6.14
N ARG A 506 19.78 4.60 6.89
CA ARG A 506 20.20 3.39 7.66
C ARG A 506 19.08 2.87 8.57
N GLU A 507 18.33 3.76 9.19
CA GLU A 507 17.21 3.40 10.05
C GLU A 507 16.06 2.73 9.27
N GLN A 508 15.70 3.27 8.11
CA GLN A 508 14.70 2.67 7.22
C GLN A 508 15.17 1.30 6.68
N GLN A 509 16.46 1.15 6.39
CA GLN A 509 17.04 -0.13 5.98
C GLN A 509 16.97 -1.16 7.11
N LEU A 510 17.23 -0.76 8.36
CA LEU A 510 17.11 -1.64 9.52
C LEU A 510 15.66 -2.08 9.76
N ASP A 511 14.67 -1.21 9.56
CA ASP A 511 13.24 -1.59 9.58
C ASP A 511 12.94 -2.67 8.52
N VAL A 512 13.40 -2.47 7.28
CA VAL A 512 13.23 -3.45 6.20
C VAL A 512 13.84 -4.80 6.56
N ILE A 513 15.06 -4.81 7.09
CA ILE A 513 15.75 -6.04 7.46
C ILE A 513 15.06 -6.71 8.65
N ALA A 514 14.55 -5.96 9.62
CA ALA A 514 13.87 -6.54 10.79
C ALA A 514 12.59 -7.30 10.42
N ARG A 515 11.99 -7.03 9.25
CA ARG A 515 10.78 -7.71 8.77
C ARG A 515 10.98 -9.21 8.60
N THR A 516 9.87 -9.92 8.71
CA THR A 516 9.78 -11.36 8.48
C THR A 516 10.15 -11.68 7.05
N MET A 517 11.04 -12.67 6.88
CA MET A 517 11.34 -13.30 5.59
C MET A 517 11.00 -14.78 5.75
N HIS A 518 9.95 -15.23 5.05
CA HIS A 518 9.47 -16.59 5.20
C HIS A 518 10.51 -17.59 4.69
N THR A 519 10.76 -18.63 5.50
CA THR A 519 11.70 -19.71 5.20
C THR A 519 11.02 -21.01 4.77
N LYS A 520 9.68 -21.03 4.85
CA LYS A 520 8.79 -22.15 4.48
C LYS A 520 7.44 -21.59 4.03
N PHE A 521 6.70 -22.40 3.27
CA PHE A 521 5.29 -22.18 3.01
C PHE A 521 4.46 -22.19 4.28
#